data_AF-A0A653DCA9-F1
#
_entry.id   AF-A0A653DCA9-F1
#
_cell.length_a   1.000
_cell.length_b   1.000
_cell.length_c   1.000
_cell.angle_alpha   90.00
_cell.angle_beta   90.00
_cell.angle_gamma   90.00
#
_symmetry.space_group_name_H-M   'P 1'
#
loop_
_entity.id
_entity.type
_entity.pdbx_description
1 polymer ?
#
loop_
_entity_poly.entity_id
_entity_poly.type
_entity_poly.pdbx_seq_one_letter_code
_entity_poly.pdbx_strand_id
1 'polypeptide(L)'
;MSHRKFSAPRHGSMGFYPKKRSQRHRGKVKAFPKDDPSKPVHMTAFIGYKAGMTHVVREADRPGSKRDCGGCDYTRNTPNGNCWSRRIH
;
A
#
# COMPACT_ATOMS: atom_id res chain seq x y z
N MET A 1 33.56 -3.89 29.38
CA MET A 1 32.93 -4.11 28.05
C MET A 1 33.47 -3.07 27.09
N SER A 2 34.30 -3.48 26.11
CA SER A 2 34.85 -2.56 25.12
C SER A 2 33.76 -2.05 24.17
N HIS A 3 33.89 -0.81 23.71
CA HIS A 3 33.02 -0.26 22.68
C HIS A 3 33.04 -1.15 21.42
N ARG A 4 31.88 -1.33 20.77
CA ARG A 4 31.75 -2.13 19.54
C ARG A 4 32.58 -1.49 18.40
N LYS A 5 33.34 -2.30 17.64
CA LYS A 5 34.24 -1.80 16.58
C LYS A 5 33.54 -1.07 15.42
N PHE A 6 32.40 -1.59 14.96
CA PHE A 6 31.59 -0.99 13.88
C PHE A 6 30.15 -0.83 14.34
N SER A 7 29.50 0.29 14.02
CA SER A 7 28.08 0.47 14.30
C SER A 7 27.24 -0.46 13.40
N ALA A 8 26.14 -0.98 13.94
CA ALA A 8 25.11 -1.62 13.12
C ALA A 8 23.74 -1.42 13.76
N PRO A 9 22.66 -1.49 12.96
CA PRO A 9 21.31 -1.47 13.48
C PRO A 9 21.06 -2.59 14.50
N ARG A 10 20.13 -2.36 15.42
CA ARG A 10 19.71 -3.38 16.39
C ARG A 10 18.91 -4.47 15.67
N HIS A 11 18.98 -5.70 16.19
CA HIS A 11 18.21 -6.82 15.66
C HIS A 11 16.75 -6.76 16.13
N GLY A 12 15.89 -6.30 15.24
CA GLY A 12 14.44 -6.22 15.47
C GLY A 12 14.00 -4.95 16.20
N SER A 13 12.70 -4.71 16.15
CA SER A 13 12.04 -3.54 16.74
C SER A 13 11.65 -3.79 18.20
N MET A 14 12.01 -2.86 19.10
CA MET A 14 11.71 -2.97 20.53
C MET A 14 10.22 -2.78 20.86
N GLY A 15 9.46 -2.09 20.00
CA GLY A 15 8.03 -1.83 20.21
C GLY A 15 7.09 -3.06 20.15
N PHE A 16 7.61 -4.22 19.75
CA PHE A 16 6.86 -5.48 19.69
C PHE A 16 7.25 -6.45 20.81
N TYR A 17 8.09 -6.02 21.76
CA TYR A 17 8.35 -6.78 22.98
C TYR A 17 7.26 -6.46 24.02
N PRO A 18 6.83 -7.44 24.83
CA PRO A 18 7.32 -8.83 24.90
C PRO A 18 6.79 -9.74 23.77
N LYS A 19 7.65 -10.62 23.24
CA LYS A 19 7.32 -11.65 22.24
C LYS A 19 6.57 -12.84 22.86
N LYS A 20 5.45 -12.56 23.52
CA LYS A 20 4.55 -13.58 24.11
C LYS A 20 3.32 -13.79 23.22
N ARG A 21 2.66 -14.94 23.37
CA ARG A 21 1.37 -15.19 22.69
C ARG A 21 0.34 -14.15 23.14
N SER A 22 -0.50 -13.69 22.22
CA SER A 22 -1.62 -12.81 22.55
C SER A 22 -2.61 -13.56 23.43
N GLN A 23 -3.11 -12.90 24.48
CA GLN A 23 -4.15 -13.48 25.34
C GLN A 23 -5.52 -13.58 24.65
N ARG A 24 -5.75 -12.76 23.61
CA ARG A 24 -7.05 -12.64 22.93
C ARG A 24 -7.02 -13.41 21.62
N HIS A 25 -8.15 -14.02 21.28
CA HIS A 25 -8.34 -14.78 20.02
C HIS A 25 -8.65 -13.87 18.82
N ARG A 26 -9.27 -12.71 19.04
CA ARG A 26 -9.62 -11.73 18.00
C ARG A 26 -8.76 -10.47 18.13
N GLY A 27 -8.54 -9.78 17.01
CA GLY A 27 -7.87 -8.48 17.00
C GLY A 27 -8.64 -7.44 17.82
N LYS A 28 -7.93 -6.68 18.67
CA LYS A 28 -8.51 -5.56 19.42
C LYS A 28 -8.19 -4.26 18.69
N VAL A 29 -9.21 -3.50 18.32
CA VAL A 29 -9.04 -2.10 17.88
C VAL A 29 -8.57 -1.27 19.08
N LYS A 30 -7.39 -0.64 18.97
CA LYS A 30 -6.83 0.20 20.04
C LYS A 30 -7.29 1.65 19.95
N ALA A 31 -7.52 2.14 18.74
CA ALA A 31 -8.03 3.48 18.46
C ALA A 31 -8.89 3.40 17.19
N PHE A 32 -10.07 4.00 17.25
CA PHE A 32 -10.94 4.21 16.09
C PHE A 32 -10.49 5.47 15.33
N PRO A 33 -10.87 5.61 14.04
CA PRO A 33 -10.69 6.88 13.33
C PRO A 33 -11.34 8.04 14.10
N LYS A 34 -10.78 9.24 13.91
CA LYS A 34 -11.36 10.47 14.48
C LYS A 34 -12.70 10.74 13.79
N ASP A 35 -13.65 11.26 14.56
CA ASP A 35 -14.99 11.55 14.06
C ASP A 35 -15.03 12.84 13.22
N ASP A 36 -15.81 12.81 12.13
CA ASP A 36 -16.05 13.94 11.22
C ASP A 36 -17.55 14.26 11.27
N PRO A 37 -17.98 15.35 11.92
CA PRO A 37 -19.40 15.66 12.11
C PRO A 37 -20.13 16.02 10.81
N SER A 38 -19.40 16.24 9.71
CA SER A 38 -19.96 16.53 8.39
C SER A 38 -20.49 15.29 7.66
N LYS A 39 -20.06 14.08 8.07
CA LYS A 39 -20.46 12.82 7.43
C LYS A 39 -21.58 12.16 8.23
N PRO A 40 -22.50 11.43 7.56
CA PRO A 40 -23.50 10.64 8.26
C PRO A 40 -22.84 9.51 9.07
N VAL A 41 -23.56 9.06 10.10
CA VAL A 41 -23.13 7.97 10.98
C VAL A 41 -22.86 6.72 10.15
N HIS A 42 -21.65 6.18 10.25
CA HIS A 42 -21.23 4.97 9.54
C HIS A 42 -20.52 3.99 10.48
N MET A 43 -20.63 2.70 10.17
CA MET A 43 -19.94 1.65 10.92
C MET A 43 -18.43 1.69 10.64
N THR A 44 -17.62 1.60 11.70
CA THR A 44 -16.17 1.78 11.63
C THR A 44 -15.38 0.49 11.43
N ALA A 45 -15.96 -0.67 11.75
CA ALA A 45 -15.27 -1.95 11.68
C ALA A 45 -16.20 -3.11 11.32
N PHE A 46 -15.64 -4.11 10.63
CA PHE A 46 -16.30 -5.36 10.25
C PHE A 46 -15.42 -6.57 10.64
N ILE A 47 -16.05 -7.71 10.90
CA ILE A 47 -15.34 -8.98 11.15
C ILE A 47 -15.27 -9.77 9.85
N GLY A 48 -14.08 -10.25 9.50
CA GLY A 48 -13.84 -11.11 8.34
C GLY A 48 -12.98 -12.32 8.70
N TYR A 49 -13.11 -13.39 7.91
CA TYR A 49 -12.33 -14.61 8.05
C TYR A 49 -11.49 -14.82 6.79
N LYS A 50 -10.25 -15.29 6.96
CA LYS A 50 -9.34 -15.55 5.84
C LYS A 50 -9.77 -16.83 5.10
N ALA A 51 -10.22 -16.70 3.85
CA ALA A 51 -10.61 -17.83 3.00
C ALA A 51 -9.43 -18.38 2.17
N GLY A 52 -8.59 -17.50 1.59
CA GLY A 52 -7.50 -17.90 0.70
C GLY A 52 -6.75 -16.70 0.12
N MET A 53 -5.90 -16.95 -0.88
CA MET A 53 -5.19 -15.91 -1.65
C MET A 53 -5.18 -16.29 -3.13
N THR A 54 -5.46 -15.31 -3.99
CA THR A 54 -5.43 -15.43 -5.45
C THR A 54 -4.66 -14.24 -6.04
N HIS A 55 -4.24 -14.34 -7.30
CA HIS A 55 -3.66 -13.22 -8.04
C HIS A 55 -4.71 -12.59 -8.95
N VAL A 56 -4.63 -11.28 -9.15
CA VAL A 56 -5.52 -10.52 -10.04
C VAL A 56 -4.67 -9.63 -10.92
N VAL A 57 -4.94 -9.62 -12.22
CA VAL A 57 -4.32 -8.69 -13.17
C VAL A 57 -5.11 -7.38 -13.13
N ARG A 58 -4.44 -6.25 -12.95
CA ARG A 58 -5.02 -4.91 -12.96
C ARG A 58 -4.11 -3.96 -13.73
N GLU A 59 -4.72 -3.06 -14.49
CA GLU A 59 -4.03 -1.90 -15.05
C GLU A 59 -3.87 -0.85 -13.94
N ALA A 60 -2.76 -0.10 -13.95
CA ALA A 60 -2.45 0.88 -12.91
C ALA A 60 -2.61 2.31 -13.44
N ASP A 61 -3.54 3.04 -12.85
CA ASP A 61 -3.83 4.45 -13.15
C ASP A 61 -3.26 5.34 -12.05
N ARG A 62 -1.92 5.48 -11.97
CA ARG A 62 -1.26 6.24 -10.90
C ARG A 62 -0.16 7.19 -11.42
N PRO A 63 -0.53 8.29 -12.11
CA PRO A 63 0.39 9.14 -12.87
C PRO A 63 1.72 9.46 -12.15
N GLY A 64 2.85 9.26 -12.85
CA GLY A 64 4.21 9.41 -12.35
C GLY A 64 4.85 8.12 -11.79
N SER A 65 4.14 6.99 -11.76
CA SER A 65 4.67 5.69 -11.41
C SER A 65 5.22 4.93 -12.64
N LYS A 66 6.27 4.12 -12.43
CA LYS A 66 6.87 3.29 -13.49
C LYS A 66 5.87 2.30 -14.13
N ARG A 67 4.77 2.00 -13.45
CA ARG A 67 3.75 1.04 -13.89
C ARG A 67 2.51 1.72 -14.48
N ASP A 68 2.55 3.02 -14.68
CA ASP A 68 1.41 3.72 -15.24
C ASP A 68 1.21 3.37 -16.69
N CYS A 69 -0.02 2.99 -17.01
CA CYS A 69 -0.48 2.89 -18.38
C CYS A 69 -1.02 4.25 -18.90
N GLY A 70 -1.01 5.30 -18.07
CA GLY A 70 -1.64 6.59 -18.35
C GLY A 70 -0.77 7.54 -19.18
N GLY A 71 -0.76 7.33 -20.50
CA GLY A 71 -0.09 8.23 -21.44
C GLY A 71 -0.27 7.92 -22.93
N CYS A 72 -1.36 7.27 -23.34
CA CYS A 72 -1.84 7.34 -24.72
C CYS A 72 -3.32 7.72 -24.73
N ASP A 73 -3.59 8.97 -24.35
CA ASP A 73 -4.85 9.63 -24.70
C ASP A 73 -4.94 9.68 -26.23
N TYR A 74 -5.72 8.77 -26.84
CA TYR A 74 -6.10 8.85 -28.25
C TYR A 74 -6.97 10.09 -28.57
N THR A 75 -7.30 10.94 -27.59
CA THR A 75 -8.21 12.08 -27.74
C THR A 75 -7.58 13.44 -27.45
N ARG A 76 -6.26 13.55 -27.22
CA ARG A 76 -5.58 14.84 -27.19
C ARG A 76 -4.76 15.07 -28.45
N ASN A 77 -5.42 15.76 -29.38
CA ASN A 77 -4.83 16.55 -30.43
C ASN A 77 -3.86 17.57 -29.80
N THR A 78 -2.58 17.21 -29.64
CA THR A 78 -1.48 18.15 -29.29
C THR A 78 -0.44 18.16 -30.41
N PRO A 79 0.07 19.35 -30.80
CA PRO A 79 0.71 19.56 -32.11
C PRO A 79 2.18 19.09 -32.22
N ASN A 80 2.70 18.32 -31.27
CA ASN A 80 4.12 17.94 -31.26
C ASN A 80 4.32 16.41 -31.30
N GLY A 81 3.84 15.79 -32.39
CA GLY A 81 4.77 15.39 -33.45
C GLY A 81 5.74 14.22 -33.25
N ASN A 82 5.59 13.29 -32.30
CA ASN A 82 6.52 12.14 -32.22
C ASN A 82 5.81 10.78 -32.03
N CYS A 83 4.98 10.39 -33.01
CA CYS A 83 4.49 9.01 -33.16
C CYS A 83 5.65 8.14 -33.70
N TRP A 84 6.46 7.59 -32.80
CA TRP A 84 7.52 6.65 -33.17
C TRP A 84 6.89 5.30 -33.56
N SER A 85 6.57 5.19 -34.85
CA SER A 85 6.83 4.03 -35.70
C SER A 85 6.76 2.65 -35.02
N ARG A 86 5.59 2.02 -35.04
CA ARG A 86 5.49 0.56 -35.23
C ARG A 86 4.91 0.27 -36.61
N ARG A 87 5.80 0.19 -37.59
CA ARG A 87 5.61 -0.59 -38.81
C ARG A 87 6.96 -1.15 -39.23
N ILE A 88 7.33 -2.32 -38.71
CA ILE A 88 8.16 -3.31 -39.43
C ILE A 88 7.72 -4.69 -38.90
N HIS A 89 7.20 -5.51 -39.83
CA HIS A 89 6.88 -6.95 -39.84
C HIS A 89 6.45 -7.65 -38.55
#